data_AF-G2FY79-F1
#
_entry.id   AF-G2FY79-F1
#
_cell.length_a   1.000
_cell.length_b   1.000
_cell.length_c   1.000
_cell.angle_alpha   90.00
_cell.angle_beta   90.00
_cell.angle_gamma   90.00
#
_symmetry.space_group_name_H-M   'P 1'
#
loop_
_entity.id
_entity.type
_entity.pdbx_description
1 polymer ?
#
loop_
_entity_poly.entity_id
_entity_poly.type
_entity_poly.pdbx_seq_one_letter_code
_entity_poly.pdbx_strand_id
1 'polypeptide(L)'
;MVLKQKHLFHLFTDPHRQYEGKGTARIHCEGTINLKETTDYAQTDDSILGTEMINVCLDDPSKAVAFSKLFSFSIAEFDKANGINSEISNKLLEITELLGEDLCSWCLKNYTGLAGLISVLNSYVDTYEDAKKNRTELNQLINSLAFNNYEARITPLISAFGVKDETSGLMKLFERTHIYQVRDLLNILTLTIDQKDIPQLIKVVKWLSKDRKNLLREELHNLSKNERDEGILRKRAQGATLEQTSIAYELTHEGVRQIEKKFLGRFDRYITRTMPHYILYAFSKNAGYISLDDITELLGSLSDIFIYSLKKSNCSTAHWSDELNGFIIGDQKWYELIIELKEGLPEILNSESVDELIANVLGNFTFALSMDDARRLVLVDYRLIGKVYLKKRASLSRMYYAVLERYYPDGIKLYDDSESIRFRNYVRELFGDVRLPENNRAIDVRLTELTILCDRGKRILPSGIKISKELLKKIHEAIIDIDRNIIKFQDIFERFKNELIETSNITNKYFLQGVLRHNYSNEFDFTRYTLKKRVKLFTAANRISSERWQKLPSCLKT
;
A
#
# COMPACT_ATOMS: atom_id res chain seq x y z
N MET A 1 -17.35 11.80 -43.45
CA MET A 1 -18.63 11.16 -43.07
C MET A 1 -19.65 12.17 -42.55
N VAL A 2 -19.29 13.07 -41.63
CA VAL A 2 -20.22 14.07 -41.04
C VAL A 2 -20.85 15.04 -42.07
N LEU A 3 -20.10 15.48 -43.08
CA LEU A 3 -20.66 16.26 -44.21
C LEU A 3 -21.58 15.44 -45.13
N LYS A 4 -21.43 14.11 -45.14
CA LYS A 4 -22.24 13.19 -45.97
C LYS A 4 -23.58 12.82 -45.28
N GLN A 5 -23.68 12.95 -43.95
CA GLN A 5 -24.91 12.67 -43.18
C GLN A 5 -25.97 13.77 -43.31
N LYS A 6 -25.58 15.05 -43.45
CA LYS A 6 -26.54 16.16 -43.61
C LYS A 6 -27.38 16.07 -44.90
N HIS A 7 -26.89 15.39 -45.94
CA HIS A 7 -27.63 15.20 -47.18
C HIS A 7 -28.67 14.07 -47.13
N LEU A 8 -28.48 13.04 -46.31
CA LEU A 8 -29.50 11.98 -46.13
C LEU A 8 -30.72 12.47 -45.34
N PHE A 9 -30.53 13.40 -44.39
CA PHE A 9 -31.61 13.86 -43.49
C PHE A 9 -32.66 14.74 -44.21
N HIS A 10 -32.28 15.47 -45.26
CA HIS A 10 -33.21 16.38 -45.96
C HIS A 10 -34.13 15.71 -46.98
N LEU A 11 -33.85 14.48 -47.40
CA LEU A 11 -34.61 13.76 -48.44
C LEU A 11 -35.66 12.78 -47.88
N PHE A 12 -35.54 12.38 -46.61
CA PHE A 12 -36.35 11.27 -46.06
C PHE A 12 -37.26 11.62 -44.87
N THR A 13 -37.21 12.85 -44.35
CA THR A 13 -38.07 13.26 -43.21
C THR A 13 -38.68 14.65 -43.43
N ASP A 14 -39.83 14.71 -44.12
CA ASP A 14 -40.90 15.67 -43.79
C ASP A 14 -42.25 15.13 -44.30
N PRO A 15 -43.22 14.90 -43.39
CA PRO A 15 -44.45 15.69 -43.51
C PRO A 15 -45.03 16.12 -42.15
N HIS A 16 -44.99 17.43 -41.89
CA HIS A 16 -45.86 18.24 -41.01
C HIS A 16 -45.91 17.96 -39.49
N ARG A 17 -45.34 18.87 -38.67
CA ARG A 17 -46.11 19.76 -37.74
C ARG A 17 -45.26 20.84 -37.05
N GLN A 18 -45.97 21.94 -36.75
CA GLN A 18 -45.59 23.25 -36.20
C GLN A 18 -45.07 23.26 -34.75
N TYR A 19 -44.33 24.31 -34.38
CA TYR A 19 -44.71 25.22 -33.26
C TYR A 19 -44.10 26.62 -33.44
N GLU A 20 -44.87 27.62 -33.00
CA GLU A 20 -44.77 29.07 -33.23
C GLU A 20 -43.64 29.79 -32.46
N GLY A 21 -43.18 30.93 -33.00
CA GLY A 21 -42.31 31.85 -32.27
C GLY A 21 -41.71 33.03 -33.04
N LYS A 22 -42.55 33.87 -33.66
CA LYS A 22 -42.36 35.31 -34.02
C LYS A 22 -41.01 35.78 -34.62
N GLY A 23 -41.06 36.19 -35.90
CA GLY A 23 -40.08 37.10 -36.51
C GLY A 23 -40.25 37.18 -38.02
N THR A 24 -40.91 38.23 -38.50
CA THR A 24 -41.31 38.53 -39.88
C THR A 24 -40.20 38.42 -40.95
N ALA A 25 -40.44 37.63 -42.00
CA ALA A 25 -40.07 37.96 -43.39
C ALA A 25 -40.95 37.15 -44.37
N ARG A 26 -41.73 37.86 -45.18
CA ARG A 26 -42.54 37.30 -46.27
C ARG A 26 -41.65 36.87 -47.43
N ILE A 27 -41.85 35.67 -47.96
CA ILE A 27 -41.70 35.38 -49.40
C ILE A 27 -42.90 34.49 -49.81
N HIS A 28 -43.66 34.99 -50.79
CA HIS A 28 -44.74 34.30 -51.49
C HIS A 28 -44.17 33.33 -52.53
N CYS A 29 -44.85 32.19 -52.72
CA CYS A 29 -45.05 31.43 -53.98
C CYS A 29 -46.00 30.26 -53.62
N GLU A 30 -47.33 30.40 -53.72
CA GLU A 30 -48.16 30.08 -54.90
C GLU A 30 -47.77 28.78 -55.63
N GLY A 31 -48.65 27.78 -55.55
CA GLY A 31 -48.50 26.47 -56.22
C GLY A 31 -49.48 25.40 -55.74
N THR A 32 -50.78 25.71 -55.67
CA THR A 32 -51.85 24.69 -55.57
C THR A 32 -52.01 23.99 -56.91
N ILE A 33 -51.73 22.68 -56.98
CA ILE A 33 -52.21 21.85 -58.10
C ILE A 33 -53.65 21.44 -57.78
N ASN A 34 -54.60 22.13 -58.40
CA ASN A 34 -56.02 21.86 -58.34
C ASN A 34 -56.38 20.89 -59.48
N LEU A 35 -56.56 19.60 -59.19
CA LEU A 35 -56.87 18.55 -60.19
C LEU A 35 -58.36 18.50 -60.59
N LYS A 36 -58.98 19.67 -60.79
CA LYS A 36 -60.32 19.77 -61.37
C LYS A 36 -60.40 21.01 -62.26
N GLU A 37 -60.10 20.80 -63.53
CA GLU A 37 -60.60 21.51 -64.73
C GLU A 37 -59.52 21.42 -65.83
N THR A 38 -59.64 20.41 -66.69
CA THR A 38 -59.00 20.37 -68.02
C THR A 38 -59.72 19.30 -68.84
N THR A 39 -61.00 19.53 -69.11
CA THR A 39 -61.67 18.93 -70.26
C THR A 39 -61.48 19.88 -71.43
N ASP A 40 -60.39 19.70 -72.18
CA ASP A 40 -60.23 20.05 -73.59
C ASP A 40 -58.75 19.95 -73.98
N TYR A 41 -58.19 18.73 -73.96
CA TYR A 41 -57.02 18.28 -74.73
C TYR A 41 -56.89 16.77 -74.50
N ALA A 42 -57.86 15.99 -74.99
CA ALA A 42 -57.74 14.55 -75.03
C ALA A 42 -56.88 14.16 -76.23
N GLN A 43 -55.64 13.70 -76.00
CA GLN A 43 -54.99 12.58 -76.68
C GLN A 43 -53.49 12.56 -76.34
N THR A 44 -52.99 11.36 -76.08
CA THR A 44 -51.60 10.94 -75.77
C THR A 44 -51.07 11.27 -74.37
N ASP A 45 -51.36 10.42 -73.39
CA ASP A 45 -50.33 9.65 -72.65
C ASP A 45 -50.93 8.82 -71.48
N ASP A 46 -51.65 7.75 -71.83
CA ASP A 46 -51.85 6.58 -70.95
C ASP A 46 -50.58 5.68 -70.92
N SER A 47 -49.40 6.22 -71.27
CA SER A 47 -48.27 5.43 -71.75
C SER A 47 -47.13 5.21 -70.76
N ILE A 48 -47.18 5.76 -69.53
CA ILE A 48 -46.07 5.61 -68.57
C ILE A 48 -46.43 4.74 -67.37
N LEU A 49 -47.66 4.83 -66.87
CA LEU A 49 -48.16 4.01 -65.77
C LEU A 49 -49.54 3.49 -66.17
N GLY A 50 -49.64 2.20 -66.50
CA GLY A 50 -50.89 1.59 -66.94
C GLY A 50 -52.05 1.85 -65.96
N THR A 51 -53.28 1.89 -66.50
CA THR A 51 -54.51 2.26 -65.78
C THR A 51 -54.74 1.47 -64.48
N GLU A 52 -54.27 0.23 -64.42
CA GLU A 52 -54.30 -0.62 -63.21
C GLU A 52 -53.43 -0.06 -62.06
N MET A 53 -52.29 0.50 -62.39
CA MET A 53 -51.31 1.01 -61.42
C MET A 53 -51.76 2.33 -60.80
N ILE A 54 -52.47 3.15 -61.59
CA ILE A 54 -53.16 4.36 -61.14
C ILE A 54 -54.25 3.98 -60.12
N ASN A 55 -55.08 2.97 -60.43
CA ASN A 55 -56.13 2.51 -59.51
C ASN A 55 -55.56 1.96 -58.19
N VAL A 56 -54.47 1.18 -58.24
CA VAL A 56 -53.78 0.68 -57.03
C VAL A 56 -53.21 1.80 -56.16
N CYS A 57 -52.72 2.89 -56.77
CA CYS A 57 -52.21 4.07 -56.06
C CYS A 57 -53.34 4.93 -55.45
N LEU A 58 -54.53 4.94 -56.08
CA LEU A 58 -55.71 5.65 -55.59
C LEU A 58 -56.37 4.91 -54.41
N ASP A 59 -56.35 3.58 -54.41
CA ASP A 59 -56.95 2.75 -53.35
C ASP A 59 -56.11 2.68 -52.07
N ASP A 60 -54.78 2.87 -52.17
CA ASP A 60 -53.86 2.88 -51.03
C ASP A 60 -52.75 3.92 -51.24
N PRO A 61 -52.92 5.15 -50.71
CA PRO A 61 -51.95 6.25 -50.85
C PRO A 61 -50.53 5.89 -50.38
N SER A 62 -50.41 4.92 -49.46
CA SER A 62 -49.13 4.40 -48.97
C SER A 62 -48.34 3.70 -50.09
N LYS A 63 -49.03 3.03 -51.02
CA LYS A 63 -48.44 2.35 -52.17
C LYS A 63 -48.03 3.33 -53.26
N ALA A 64 -48.80 4.41 -53.46
CA ALA A 64 -48.42 5.49 -54.37
C ALA A 64 -47.07 6.13 -53.98
N VAL A 65 -46.86 6.35 -52.67
CA VAL A 65 -45.59 6.83 -52.12
C VAL A 65 -44.47 5.80 -52.29
N ALA A 66 -44.76 4.50 -52.16
CA ALA A 66 -43.78 3.44 -52.39
C ALA A 66 -43.37 3.31 -53.86
N PHE A 67 -44.32 3.43 -54.79
CA PHE A 67 -44.06 3.41 -56.24
C PHE A 67 -43.27 4.64 -56.69
N SER A 68 -43.67 5.84 -56.26
CA SER A 68 -42.92 7.08 -56.55
C SER A 68 -41.45 6.99 -56.11
N LYS A 69 -41.20 6.37 -54.95
CA LYS A 69 -39.84 6.13 -54.42
C LYS A 69 -39.06 5.06 -55.19
N LEU A 70 -39.72 4.00 -55.67
CA LEU A 70 -39.11 2.98 -56.53
C LEU A 70 -38.73 3.54 -57.90
N PHE A 71 -39.58 4.38 -58.49
CA PHE A 71 -39.28 5.04 -59.77
C PHE A 71 -38.22 6.12 -59.66
N SER A 72 -37.94 6.66 -58.47
CA SER A 72 -36.98 7.75 -58.31
C SER A 72 -35.57 7.38 -58.81
N PHE A 73 -35.14 6.12 -58.62
CA PHE A 73 -33.84 5.65 -59.12
C PHE A 73 -33.86 5.35 -60.63
N SER A 74 -34.93 4.74 -61.15
CA SER A 74 -35.09 4.54 -62.60
C SER A 74 -35.23 5.85 -63.36
N ILE A 75 -35.85 6.87 -62.77
CA ILE A 75 -35.91 8.24 -63.30
C ILE A 75 -34.52 8.86 -63.25
N ALA A 76 -33.75 8.64 -62.19
CA ALA A 76 -32.40 9.17 -62.11
C ALA A 76 -31.46 8.55 -63.16
N GLU A 77 -31.55 7.24 -63.40
CA GLU A 77 -30.85 6.55 -64.48
C GLU A 77 -31.30 7.02 -65.86
N PHE A 78 -32.60 7.24 -66.05
CA PHE A 78 -33.15 7.81 -67.28
C PHE A 78 -32.62 9.22 -67.54
N ASP A 79 -32.61 10.10 -66.52
CA ASP A 79 -32.08 11.46 -66.64
C ASP A 79 -30.61 11.44 -67.04
N LYS A 80 -29.79 10.59 -66.41
CA LYS A 80 -28.38 10.39 -66.77
C LYS A 80 -28.20 9.86 -68.19
N ALA A 81 -28.99 8.87 -68.60
CA ALA A 81 -28.93 8.28 -69.93
C ALA A 81 -29.34 9.27 -71.03
N ASN A 82 -30.21 10.23 -70.71
CA ASN A 82 -30.72 11.24 -71.64
C ASN A 82 -30.03 12.61 -71.49
N GLY A 83 -28.99 12.72 -70.66
CA GLY A 83 -28.22 13.97 -70.47
C GLY A 83 -29.02 15.09 -69.77
N ILE A 84 -30.10 14.75 -69.07
CA ILE A 84 -30.93 15.69 -68.32
C ILE A 84 -30.21 16.01 -67.00
N ASN A 85 -29.82 17.26 -66.82
CA ASN A 85 -29.13 17.69 -65.61
C ASN A 85 -30.12 17.98 -64.47
N SER A 86 -30.61 16.92 -63.84
CA SER A 86 -31.42 16.99 -62.62
C SER A 86 -30.54 16.86 -61.38
N GLU A 87 -30.57 17.89 -60.52
CA GLU A 87 -29.81 17.88 -59.27
C GLU A 87 -30.23 16.72 -58.35
N ILE A 88 -31.51 16.36 -58.36
CA ILE A 88 -32.07 15.27 -57.55
C ILE A 88 -31.60 13.92 -58.09
N SER A 89 -31.64 13.74 -59.41
CA SER A 89 -31.22 12.50 -60.09
C SER A 89 -29.72 12.26 -59.93
N ASN A 90 -28.91 13.30 -60.07
CA ASN A 90 -27.46 13.21 -59.84
C ASN A 90 -27.15 12.80 -58.39
N LYS A 91 -27.85 13.36 -57.41
CA LYS A 91 -27.70 12.96 -55.99
C LYS A 91 -28.13 11.52 -55.73
N LEU A 92 -29.23 11.07 -56.34
CA LEU A 92 -29.69 9.68 -56.20
C LEU A 92 -28.67 8.70 -56.75
N LEU A 93 -28.13 8.96 -57.94
CA LEU A 93 -27.09 8.12 -58.56
C LEU A 93 -25.79 8.08 -57.73
N GLU A 94 -25.37 9.21 -57.18
CA GLU A 94 -24.22 9.29 -56.27
C GLU A 94 -24.46 8.44 -55.00
N ILE A 95 -25.68 8.45 -54.47
CA ILE A 95 -26.06 7.62 -53.30
C ILE A 95 -26.03 6.13 -53.66
N THR A 96 -26.56 5.73 -54.82
CA THR A 96 -26.54 4.32 -55.26
C THR A 96 -25.12 3.81 -55.44
N GLU A 97 -24.23 4.63 -56.01
CA GLU A 97 -22.81 4.31 -56.18
C GLU A 97 -22.09 4.14 -54.84
N LEU A 98 -22.45 4.95 -53.83
CA LEU A 98 -21.84 4.91 -52.50
C LEU A 98 -22.33 3.77 -51.60
N LEU A 99 -23.63 3.46 -51.63
CA LEU A 99 -24.26 2.50 -50.72
C LEU A 99 -24.43 1.11 -51.32
N GLY A 100 -24.39 1.00 -52.65
CA GLY A 100 -24.75 -0.21 -53.37
C GLY A 100 -26.26 -0.35 -53.55
N GLU A 101 -26.65 -0.92 -54.68
CA GLU A 101 -28.05 -1.05 -55.12
C GLU A 101 -28.91 -1.84 -54.13
N ASP A 102 -28.36 -2.92 -53.56
CA ASP A 102 -29.06 -3.78 -52.59
C ASP A 102 -29.44 -3.03 -51.30
N LEU A 103 -28.52 -2.21 -50.78
CA LEU A 103 -28.75 -1.45 -49.55
C LEU A 103 -29.73 -0.31 -49.81
N CYS A 104 -29.65 0.35 -50.97
CA CYS A 104 -30.64 1.35 -51.39
C CYS A 104 -32.04 0.73 -51.51
N SER A 105 -32.16 -0.44 -52.17
CA SER A 105 -33.41 -1.18 -52.31
C SER A 105 -33.99 -1.59 -50.95
N TRP A 106 -33.13 -2.06 -50.03
CA TRP A 106 -33.53 -2.42 -48.68
C TRP A 106 -34.02 -1.20 -47.88
N CYS A 107 -33.30 -0.07 -47.92
CA CYS A 107 -33.67 1.17 -47.23
C CYS A 107 -35.04 1.70 -47.66
N LEU A 108 -35.37 1.57 -48.96
CA LEU A 108 -36.67 1.97 -49.51
C LEU A 108 -37.81 1.06 -49.03
N LYS A 109 -37.55 -0.25 -48.93
CA LYS A 109 -38.53 -1.27 -48.53
C LYS A 109 -38.74 -1.34 -47.01
N ASN A 110 -37.79 -0.86 -46.21
CA ASN A 110 -37.78 -1.02 -44.76
C ASN A 110 -37.48 0.29 -44.03
N TYR A 111 -38.41 1.25 -44.09
CA TYR A 111 -38.25 2.57 -43.48
C TYR A 111 -38.01 2.52 -41.95
N THR A 112 -38.66 1.60 -41.23
CA THR A 112 -38.44 1.40 -39.80
C THR A 112 -37.05 0.83 -39.50
N GLY A 113 -36.57 -0.12 -40.31
CA GLY A 113 -35.20 -0.64 -40.25
C GLY A 113 -34.14 0.42 -40.58
N LEU A 114 -34.41 1.31 -41.55
CA LEU A 114 -33.55 2.45 -41.89
C LEU A 114 -33.40 3.41 -40.71
N ALA A 115 -34.49 3.77 -40.03
CA ALA A 115 -34.44 4.63 -38.85
C ALA A 115 -33.58 4.01 -37.73
N GLY A 116 -33.70 2.70 -37.50
CA GLY A 116 -32.85 1.97 -36.56
C GLY A 116 -31.36 1.95 -36.96
N LEU A 117 -31.07 1.69 -38.24
CA LEU A 117 -29.71 1.68 -38.78
C LEU A 117 -29.04 3.06 -38.71
N ILE A 118 -29.77 4.12 -39.05
CA ILE A 118 -29.31 5.51 -38.89
C ILE A 118 -29.02 5.81 -37.42
N SER A 119 -29.88 5.39 -36.50
CA SER A 119 -29.65 5.58 -35.06
C SER A 119 -28.36 4.89 -34.58
N VAL A 120 -28.12 3.65 -35.00
CA VAL A 120 -26.88 2.90 -34.67
C VAL A 120 -25.64 3.57 -35.27
N LEU A 121 -25.70 3.96 -36.54
CA LEU A 121 -24.58 4.64 -37.21
C LEU A 121 -24.29 6.00 -36.58
N ASN A 122 -25.32 6.78 -36.25
CA ASN A 122 -25.16 8.06 -35.56
C ASN A 122 -24.53 7.85 -34.19
N SER A 123 -25.01 6.88 -33.40
CA SER A 123 -24.42 6.54 -32.10
C SER A 123 -22.94 6.15 -32.22
N TYR A 124 -22.57 5.38 -33.25
CA TYR A 124 -21.17 5.02 -33.51
C TYR A 124 -20.32 6.24 -33.90
N VAL A 125 -20.84 7.12 -34.77
CA VAL A 125 -20.17 8.36 -35.17
C VAL A 125 -19.96 9.29 -33.98
N ASP A 126 -20.99 9.47 -33.15
CA ASP A 126 -20.93 10.30 -31.94
C ASP A 126 -19.86 9.75 -30.98
N THR A 127 -19.87 8.43 -30.76
CA THR A 127 -18.86 7.73 -29.93
C THR A 127 -17.43 7.95 -30.46
N TYR A 128 -17.25 7.89 -31.79
CA TYR A 128 -15.96 8.10 -32.44
C TYR A 128 -15.49 9.55 -32.36
N GLU A 129 -16.36 10.53 -32.63
CA GLU A 129 -16.03 11.95 -32.55
C GLU A 129 -15.73 12.36 -31.09
N ASP A 130 -16.48 11.84 -30.11
CA ASP A 130 -16.19 12.03 -28.69
C ASP A 130 -14.82 11.44 -28.30
N ALA A 131 -14.52 10.22 -28.73
CA ALA A 131 -13.22 9.60 -28.49
C ALA A 131 -12.07 10.41 -29.10
N LYS A 132 -12.26 10.92 -30.33
CA LYS A 132 -11.29 11.77 -31.03
C LYS A 132 -11.08 13.10 -30.31
N LYS A 133 -12.17 13.75 -29.88
CA LYS A 133 -12.13 15.00 -29.11
C LYS A 133 -11.38 14.79 -27.79
N ASN A 134 -11.73 13.76 -27.05
CA ASN A 134 -11.08 13.41 -25.79
C ASN A 134 -9.58 13.13 -25.96
N ARG A 135 -9.19 12.40 -27.01
CA ARG A 135 -7.78 12.13 -27.31
C ARG A 135 -7.01 13.40 -27.67
N THR A 136 -7.65 14.31 -28.40
CA THR A 136 -7.07 15.60 -28.76
C THR A 136 -6.87 16.49 -27.52
N GLU A 137 -7.87 16.56 -26.64
CA GLU A 137 -7.78 17.29 -25.37
C GLU A 137 -6.70 16.69 -24.46
N LEU A 138 -6.66 15.36 -24.33
CA LEU A 138 -5.64 14.68 -23.54
C LEU A 138 -4.23 14.95 -24.07
N ASN A 139 -4.03 14.91 -25.40
CA ASN A 139 -2.73 15.23 -26.01
C ASN A 139 -2.30 16.67 -25.71
N GLN A 140 -3.21 17.63 -25.84
CA GLN A 140 -2.93 19.03 -25.48
C GLN A 140 -2.55 19.18 -24.01
N LEU A 141 -3.29 18.52 -23.11
CA LEU A 141 -3.03 18.57 -21.68
C LEU A 141 -1.70 17.92 -21.31
N ILE A 142 -1.37 16.76 -21.88
CA ILE A 142 -0.10 16.06 -21.64
C ILE A 142 1.09 16.93 -22.10
N ASN A 143 0.98 17.58 -23.26
CA ASN A 143 2.02 18.49 -23.75
C ASN A 143 2.15 19.78 -22.91
N SER A 144 1.13 20.10 -22.10
CA SER A 144 1.15 21.23 -21.16
C SER A 144 1.53 20.85 -19.73
N LEU A 145 1.97 19.60 -19.49
CA LEU A 145 2.41 19.17 -18.17
C LEU A 145 3.59 20.00 -17.68
N ALA A 146 3.54 20.45 -16.42
CA ALA A 146 4.65 21.19 -15.82
C ALA A 146 5.88 20.27 -15.71
N PHE A 147 6.98 20.67 -16.35
CA PHE A 147 8.24 19.92 -16.36
C PHE A 147 8.72 19.52 -14.96
N ASN A 148 8.52 20.41 -13.96
CA ASN A 148 8.90 20.16 -12.58
C ASN A 148 8.18 18.96 -11.93
N ASN A 149 7.09 18.47 -12.51
CA ASN A 149 6.36 17.31 -12.03
C ASN A 149 6.84 15.98 -12.64
N TYR A 150 7.67 15.99 -13.69
CA TYR A 150 7.93 14.80 -14.53
C TYR A 150 8.48 13.59 -13.77
N GLU A 151 9.39 13.84 -12.83
CA GLU A 151 10.02 12.79 -12.01
C GLU A 151 9.15 12.33 -10.84
N ALA A 152 8.03 13.00 -10.58
CA ALA A 152 7.14 12.63 -9.49
C ALA A 152 6.47 11.29 -9.76
N ARG A 153 6.39 10.45 -8.73
CA ARG A 153 5.63 9.20 -8.76
C ARG A 153 4.14 9.49 -8.87
N ILE A 154 3.46 8.77 -9.76
CA ILE A 154 2.05 9.04 -10.07
C ILE A 154 1.10 8.59 -8.95
N THR A 155 1.41 7.48 -8.29
CA THR A 155 0.54 6.88 -7.25
C THR A 155 0.29 7.83 -6.07
N PRO A 156 1.31 8.43 -5.41
CA PRO A 156 1.08 9.40 -4.35
C PRO A 156 0.32 10.64 -4.83
N LEU A 157 0.53 11.09 -6.07
CA LEU A 157 -0.17 12.23 -6.65
C LEU A 157 -1.67 11.96 -6.83
N ILE A 158 -2.05 10.75 -7.23
CA ILE A 158 -3.45 10.34 -7.30
C ILE A 158 -4.08 10.31 -5.90
N SER A 159 -3.35 9.80 -4.90
CA SER A 159 -3.82 9.83 -3.51
C SER A 159 -4.06 11.26 -3.03
N ALA A 160 -3.14 12.19 -3.35
CA ALA A 160 -3.28 13.60 -3.00
C ALA A 160 -4.43 14.31 -3.73
N PHE A 161 -4.76 13.89 -4.95
CA PHE A 161 -5.87 14.45 -5.72
C PHE A 161 -7.24 14.19 -5.08
N GLY A 162 -7.34 13.27 -4.12
CA GLY A 162 -8.49 13.16 -3.20
C GLY A 162 -9.60 12.20 -3.63
N VAL A 163 -9.30 11.24 -4.51
CA VAL A 163 -10.28 10.25 -4.96
C VAL A 163 -10.03 8.95 -4.22
N LYS A 164 -10.93 8.57 -3.31
CA LYS A 164 -10.83 7.33 -2.53
C LYS A 164 -11.69 6.18 -3.08
N ASP A 165 -12.80 6.48 -3.78
CA ASP A 165 -13.70 5.43 -4.32
C ASP A 165 -13.70 5.34 -5.86
N GLU A 166 -13.52 6.44 -6.61
CA GLU A 166 -13.66 6.41 -8.07
C GLU A 166 -12.36 6.06 -8.85
N THR A 167 -11.18 6.05 -8.19
CA THR A 167 -9.84 5.89 -8.82
C THR A 167 -9.25 4.49 -8.74
N SER A 168 -9.99 3.50 -8.22
CA SER A 168 -9.53 2.10 -8.34
C SER A 168 -9.32 1.72 -9.82
N GLY A 169 -10.10 2.32 -10.74
CA GLY A 169 -9.91 2.22 -12.19
C GLY A 169 -8.59 2.82 -12.68
N LEU A 170 -8.31 4.09 -12.35
CA LEU A 170 -7.07 4.77 -12.76
C LEU A 170 -5.81 4.13 -12.17
N MET A 171 -5.85 3.73 -10.90
CA MET A 171 -4.73 3.01 -10.26
C MET A 171 -4.45 1.69 -10.99
N LYS A 172 -5.48 0.88 -11.24
CA LYS A 172 -5.35 -0.36 -12.02
C LYS A 172 -4.88 -0.11 -13.44
N LEU A 173 -5.35 0.98 -14.08
CA LEU A 173 -4.91 1.38 -15.41
C LEU A 173 -3.41 1.65 -15.40
N PHE A 174 -2.92 2.48 -14.49
CA PHE A 174 -1.50 2.85 -14.40
C PHE A 174 -0.62 1.66 -14.05
N GLU A 175 -1.06 0.79 -13.15
CA GLU A 175 -0.37 -0.48 -12.84
C GLU A 175 -0.27 -1.39 -14.07
N ARG A 176 -1.37 -1.63 -14.79
CA ARG A 176 -1.41 -2.48 -16.00
C ARG A 176 -0.59 -1.90 -17.15
N THR A 177 -0.46 -0.58 -17.20
CA THR A 177 0.19 0.15 -18.31
C THR A 177 1.59 0.62 -17.95
N HIS A 178 2.11 0.22 -16.78
CA HIS A 178 3.45 0.55 -16.30
C HIS A 178 3.72 2.06 -16.26
N ILE A 179 2.73 2.84 -15.85
CA ILE A 179 2.85 4.29 -15.63
C ILE A 179 3.22 4.50 -14.17
N TYR A 180 4.48 4.84 -13.91
CA TYR A 180 5.00 4.98 -12.56
C TYR A 180 5.30 6.44 -12.20
N GLN A 181 5.67 7.25 -13.19
CA GLN A 181 5.98 8.67 -13.05
C GLN A 181 5.11 9.53 -13.98
N VAL A 182 5.04 10.83 -13.71
CA VAL A 182 4.26 11.78 -14.51
C VAL A 182 4.74 11.83 -15.97
N ARG A 183 6.04 11.68 -16.23
CA ARG A 183 6.58 11.63 -17.60
C ARG A 183 6.02 10.45 -18.42
N ASP A 184 5.66 9.35 -17.75
CA ASP A 184 5.13 8.15 -18.40
C ASP A 184 3.69 8.35 -18.91
N LEU A 185 3.02 9.45 -18.51
CA LEU A 185 1.69 9.78 -19.01
C LEU A 185 1.66 9.98 -20.54
N LEU A 186 2.79 10.27 -21.18
CA LEU A 186 2.89 10.29 -22.64
C LEU A 186 2.49 8.94 -23.27
N ASN A 187 2.76 7.83 -22.59
CA ASN A 187 2.45 6.48 -23.07
C ASN A 187 0.94 6.27 -23.20
N ILE A 188 0.13 6.98 -22.42
CA ILE A 188 -1.34 6.95 -22.50
C ILE A 188 -1.84 7.26 -23.91
N LEU A 189 -1.15 8.14 -24.64
CA LEU A 189 -1.53 8.54 -26.00
C LEU A 189 -1.43 7.40 -27.01
N THR A 190 -0.81 6.28 -26.67
CA THR A 190 -0.69 5.10 -27.52
C THR A 190 -1.68 3.99 -27.15
N LEU A 191 -2.35 4.13 -26.00
CA LEU A 191 -3.16 3.07 -25.40
C LEU A 191 -4.65 3.22 -25.72
N THR A 192 -5.35 2.08 -25.69
CA THR A 192 -6.82 2.05 -25.69
C THR A 192 -7.30 2.21 -24.25
N ILE A 193 -8.06 3.27 -23.97
CA ILE A 193 -8.56 3.62 -22.64
C ILE A 193 -10.07 3.45 -22.64
N ASP A 194 -10.61 2.85 -21.58
CA ASP A 194 -12.05 2.75 -21.39
C ASP A 194 -12.66 4.15 -21.28
N GLN A 195 -13.76 4.40 -21.99
CA GLN A 195 -14.41 5.72 -22.00
C GLN A 195 -14.79 6.24 -20.60
N LYS A 196 -15.04 5.33 -19.65
CA LYS A 196 -15.35 5.66 -18.25
C LYS A 196 -14.18 6.31 -17.50
N ASP A 197 -12.93 6.01 -17.87
CA ASP A 197 -11.74 6.47 -17.14
C ASP A 197 -11.24 7.82 -17.68
N ILE A 198 -11.59 8.16 -18.93
CA ILE A 198 -11.16 9.37 -19.63
C ILE A 198 -11.49 10.67 -18.86
N PRO A 199 -12.71 10.88 -18.32
CA PRO A 199 -13.04 12.13 -17.63
C PRO A 199 -12.19 12.36 -16.38
N GLN A 200 -11.91 11.30 -15.62
CA GLN A 200 -11.05 11.41 -14.44
C GLN A 200 -9.59 11.65 -14.84
N LEU A 201 -9.13 10.96 -15.88
CA LEU A 201 -7.79 11.14 -16.41
C LEU A 201 -7.56 12.60 -16.85
N ILE A 202 -8.50 13.18 -17.59
CA ILE A 202 -8.45 14.60 -17.99
C ILE A 202 -8.34 15.51 -16.75
N LYS A 203 -9.13 15.26 -15.70
CA LYS A 203 -9.05 16.04 -14.45
C LYS A 203 -7.68 15.93 -13.78
N VAL A 204 -7.11 14.73 -13.71
CA VAL A 204 -5.78 14.47 -13.12
C VAL A 204 -4.69 15.14 -13.93
N VAL A 205 -4.65 14.95 -15.25
CA VAL A 205 -3.63 15.57 -16.12
C VAL A 205 -3.73 17.10 -16.06
N LYS A 206 -4.94 17.66 -16.07
CA LYS A 206 -5.17 19.10 -15.88
C LYS A 206 -4.73 19.60 -14.50
N TRP A 207 -4.84 18.76 -13.46
CA TRP A 207 -4.30 19.10 -12.15
C TRP A 207 -2.76 19.09 -12.16
N LEU A 208 -2.14 18.13 -12.84
CA LEU A 208 -0.69 18.01 -13.01
C LEU A 208 -0.07 19.02 -13.98
N SER A 209 -0.87 19.77 -14.75
CA SER A 209 -0.35 20.80 -15.65
C SER A 209 0.21 22.03 -14.93
N LYS A 210 -0.17 22.26 -13.66
CA LYS A 210 0.49 23.29 -12.84
C LYS A 210 1.55 22.69 -11.93
N ASP A 211 2.60 23.46 -11.67
CA ASP A 211 3.72 23.07 -10.81
C ASP A 211 3.25 22.74 -9.39
N ARG A 212 3.27 21.45 -9.02
CA ARG A 212 2.75 21.00 -7.73
C ARG A 212 3.67 21.41 -6.58
N LYS A 213 4.99 21.45 -6.81
CA LYS A 213 5.97 21.79 -5.77
C LYS A 213 5.87 23.26 -5.41
N ASN A 214 5.86 24.14 -6.40
CA ASN A 214 5.79 25.57 -6.15
C ASN A 214 4.44 25.98 -5.54
N LEU A 215 3.33 25.44 -6.06
CA LEU A 215 2.01 25.71 -5.46
C LEU A 215 1.94 25.26 -3.99
N LEU A 216 2.52 24.11 -3.67
CA LEU A 216 2.56 23.60 -2.30
C LEU A 216 3.34 24.54 -1.37
N ARG A 217 4.51 25.03 -1.81
CA ARG A 217 5.32 26.00 -1.05
C ARG A 217 4.56 27.31 -0.82
N GLU A 218 3.92 27.84 -1.85
CA GLU A 218 3.12 29.06 -1.77
C GLU A 218 1.95 28.88 -0.80
N GLU A 219 1.20 27.78 -0.90
CA GLU A 219 0.09 27.49 0.02
C GLU A 219 0.56 27.38 1.47
N LEU A 220 1.70 26.73 1.72
CA LEU A 220 2.29 26.59 3.05
C LEU A 220 2.75 27.94 3.63
N HIS A 221 3.45 28.75 2.83
CA HIS A 221 3.89 30.09 3.22
C HIS A 221 2.69 30.96 3.60
N ASN A 222 1.61 30.90 2.81
CA ASN A 222 0.38 31.67 3.03
C ASN A 222 -0.45 31.21 4.25
N LEU A 223 -0.06 30.13 4.94
CA LEU A 223 -0.66 29.77 6.23
C LEU A 223 -0.24 30.73 7.34
N SER A 224 0.92 31.38 7.23
CA SER A 224 1.36 32.41 8.17
C SER A 224 0.61 33.71 7.90
N LYS A 225 0.17 34.41 8.95
CA LYS A 225 -0.53 35.70 8.78
C LYS A 225 0.42 36.85 8.48
N ASN A 226 1.62 36.79 9.05
CA ASN A 226 2.66 37.79 8.95
C ASN A 226 4.02 37.13 9.27
N GLU A 227 5.10 37.84 8.96
CA GLU A 227 6.47 37.35 9.20
C GLU A 227 6.77 37.09 10.68
N ARG A 228 6.14 37.84 11.60
CA ARG A 228 6.33 37.65 13.05
C ARG A 228 5.80 36.29 13.51
N ASP A 229 4.59 35.93 13.10
CA ASP A 229 3.96 34.65 13.39
C ASP A 229 4.81 33.51 12.81
N GLU A 230 5.32 33.66 11.58
CA GLU A 230 6.23 32.68 10.98
C GLU A 230 7.52 32.54 11.79
N GLY A 231 8.14 33.67 12.19
CA GLY A 231 9.35 33.66 13.01
C GLY A 231 9.15 32.95 14.36
N ILE A 232 8.02 33.19 15.02
CA ILE A 232 7.63 32.49 16.25
C ILE A 232 7.54 30.98 16.00
N LEU A 233 6.85 30.56 14.94
CA LEU A 233 6.68 29.15 14.59
C LEU A 233 8.00 28.48 14.25
N ARG A 234 8.85 29.15 13.48
CA ARG A 234 10.20 28.71 13.13
C ARG A 234 11.05 28.48 14.37
N LYS A 235 11.06 29.43 15.31
CA LYS A 235 11.79 29.31 16.57
C LYS A 235 11.29 28.13 17.41
N ARG A 236 9.98 27.91 17.43
CA ARG A 236 9.35 26.75 18.10
C ARG A 236 9.70 25.42 17.42
N ALA A 237 9.70 25.40 16.08
CA ALA A 237 10.06 24.24 15.26
C ALA A 237 11.52 23.82 15.46
N GLN A 238 12.40 24.78 15.72
CA GLN A 238 13.81 24.56 16.07
C GLN A 238 14.03 24.11 17.52
N GLY A 239 12.96 23.89 18.28
CA GLY A 239 13.02 23.31 19.63
C GLY A 239 13.05 24.33 20.78
N ALA A 240 12.93 25.63 20.51
CA ALA A 240 12.91 26.64 21.57
C ALA A 240 11.68 26.47 22.48
N THR A 241 11.86 26.67 23.79
CA THR A 241 10.77 26.59 24.77
C THR A 241 9.79 27.75 24.62
N LEU A 242 8.61 27.65 25.27
CA LEU A 242 7.66 28.76 25.31
C LEU A 242 8.27 30.01 25.93
N GLU A 243 9.10 29.84 26.96
CA GLU A 243 9.80 30.92 27.66
C GLU A 243 10.86 31.58 26.78
N GLN A 244 11.72 30.79 26.12
CA GLN A 244 12.71 31.33 25.20
C GLN A 244 12.07 32.07 24.02
N THR A 245 10.93 31.60 23.56
CA THR A 245 10.19 32.23 22.47
C THR A 245 9.46 33.48 22.94
N SER A 246 8.85 33.45 24.12
CA SER A 246 8.09 34.57 24.68
C SER A 246 9.00 35.76 24.99
N ILE A 247 10.21 35.51 25.53
CA ILE A 247 11.23 36.53 25.76
C ILE A 247 11.67 37.13 24.42
N ALA A 248 12.00 36.29 23.43
CA ALA A 248 12.53 36.76 22.16
C ALA A 248 11.56 37.60 21.31
N TYR A 249 10.25 37.41 21.51
CA TYR A 249 9.21 38.12 20.76
C TYR A 249 8.36 39.05 21.63
N GLU A 250 8.74 39.28 22.90
CA GLU A 250 8.01 40.12 23.85
C GLU A 250 6.52 39.77 23.95
N LEU A 251 6.24 38.48 24.15
CA LEU A 251 4.89 37.92 24.31
C LEU A 251 4.75 37.21 25.65
N THR A 252 3.52 36.89 26.04
CA THR A 252 3.28 35.93 27.12
C THR A 252 3.40 34.49 26.60
N HIS A 253 3.63 33.52 27.49
CA HIS A 253 3.60 32.10 27.12
C HIS A 253 2.28 31.72 26.42
N GLU A 254 1.17 32.27 26.91
CA GLU A 254 -0.16 32.03 26.34
C GLU A 254 -0.32 32.67 24.96
N GLY A 255 0.26 33.86 24.74
CA GLY A 255 0.29 34.48 23.40
C GLY A 255 0.98 33.60 22.37
N VAL A 256 2.15 33.04 22.71
CA VAL A 256 2.88 32.09 21.84
C VAL A 256 2.02 30.85 21.56
N ARG A 257 1.39 30.26 22.59
CA ARG A 257 0.50 29.10 22.42
C ARG A 257 -0.69 29.38 21.52
N GLN A 258 -1.31 30.56 21.63
CA GLN A 258 -2.45 30.92 20.80
C GLN A 258 -2.07 31.08 19.33
N ILE A 259 -0.93 31.69 19.03
CA ILE A 259 -0.40 31.81 17.66
C ILE A 259 -0.13 30.41 17.10
N GLU A 260 0.58 29.58 17.85
CA GLU A 260 0.89 28.20 17.48
C GLU A 260 -0.38 27.39 17.18
N LYS A 261 -1.36 27.41 18.09
CA LYS A 261 -2.65 26.71 17.94
C LYS A 261 -3.43 27.19 16.73
N LYS A 262 -3.45 28.50 16.47
CA LYS A 262 -4.14 29.09 15.30
C LYS A 262 -3.48 28.68 13.99
N PHE A 263 -2.15 28.57 13.95
CA PHE A 263 -1.43 28.08 12.78
C PHE A 263 -1.69 26.60 12.55
N LEU A 264 -1.53 25.77 13.59
CA LEU A 264 -1.78 24.33 13.50
C LEU A 264 -3.21 24.03 13.00
N GLY A 265 -4.22 24.77 13.47
CA GLY A 265 -5.58 24.62 12.94
C GLY A 265 -5.75 25.02 11.46
N ARG A 266 -4.91 25.90 10.91
CA ARG A 266 -4.85 26.19 9.46
C ARG A 266 -4.10 25.08 8.72
N PHE A 267 -3.01 24.61 9.31
CA PHE A 267 -2.21 23.50 8.80
C PHE A 267 -3.01 22.21 8.69
N ASP A 268 -3.84 21.86 9.68
CA ASP A 268 -4.69 20.66 9.63
C ASP A 268 -5.69 20.69 8.46
N ARG A 269 -6.28 21.87 8.19
CA ARG A 269 -7.13 22.07 7.01
C ARG A 269 -6.35 21.93 5.70
N TYR A 270 -5.15 22.48 5.66
CA TYR A 270 -4.24 22.36 4.53
C TYR A 270 -3.84 20.89 4.28
N ILE A 271 -3.52 20.14 5.33
CA ILE A 271 -3.22 18.70 5.25
C ILE A 271 -4.39 17.90 4.70
N THR A 272 -5.61 18.18 5.17
CA THR A 272 -6.82 17.45 4.76
C THR A 272 -7.22 17.76 3.33
N ARG A 273 -7.11 19.04 2.91
CA ARG A 273 -7.54 19.51 1.58
C ARG A 273 -6.52 19.26 0.49
N THR A 274 -5.25 19.56 0.75
CA THR A 274 -4.18 19.54 -0.26
C THR A 274 -3.36 18.24 -0.20
N MET A 275 -3.36 17.53 0.93
CA MET A 275 -2.53 16.33 1.15
C MET A 275 -1.06 16.52 0.76
N PRO A 276 -0.40 17.59 1.25
CA PRO A 276 0.95 17.96 0.84
C PRO A 276 1.99 16.88 1.16
N HIS A 277 1.77 16.05 2.18
CA HIS A 277 2.65 14.93 2.52
C HIS A 277 2.71 13.88 1.41
N TYR A 278 1.60 13.60 0.70
CA TYR A 278 1.59 12.73 -0.47
C TYR A 278 2.25 13.38 -1.69
N ILE A 279 2.02 14.68 -1.90
CA ILE A 279 2.66 15.43 -3.00
C ILE A 279 4.17 15.43 -2.81
N LEU A 280 4.67 15.77 -1.62
CA LEU A 280 6.11 15.74 -1.33
C LEU A 280 6.68 14.32 -1.46
N TYR A 281 5.96 13.33 -0.94
CA TYR A 281 6.36 11.92 -1.07
C TYR A 281 6.45 11.48 -2.54
N ALA A 282 5.65 12.03 -3.44
CA ALA A 282 5.77 11.76 -4.88
C ALA A 282 7.17 12.07 -5.43
N PHE A 283 7.87 13.06 -4.85
CA PHE A 283 9.22 13.48 -5.24
C PHE A 283 10.34 12.85 -4.38
N SER A 284 9.99 12.07 -3.36
CA SER A 284 10.98 11.41 -2.50
C SER A 284 11.78 10.36 -3.29
N LYS A 285 13.07 10.29 -3.01
CA LYS A 285 13.97 9.23 -3.53
C LYS A 285 13.70 7.88 -2.86
N ASN A 286 13.07 7.90 -1.69
CA ASN A 286 12.81 6.74 -0.86
C ASN A 286 11.43 6.12 -1.14
N ALA A 287 11.32 4.80 -1.01
CA ALA A 287 10.04 4.09 -1.07
C ALA A 287 9.46 3.90 0.34
N GLY A 288 8.16 4.10 0.48
CA GLY A 288 7.42 3.93 1.74
C GLY A 288 7.47 5.14 2.68
N TYR A 289 8.44 6.05 2.52
CA TYR A 289 8.58 7.22 3.37
C TYR A 289 9.21 8.43 2.65
N ILE A 290 9.12 9.59 3.29
CA ILE A 290 9.81 10.82 2.92
C ILE A 290 10.80 11.22 4.02
N SER A 291 12.08 11.35 3.68
CA SER A 291 13.12 11.71 4.65
C SER A 291 13.09 13.21 4.97
N LEU A 292 13.70 13.60 6.09
CA LEU A 292 13.92 15.00 6.43
C LEU A 292 14.73 15.73 5.34
N ASP A 293 15.70 15.05 4.73
CA ASP A 293 16.52 15.60 3.65
C ASP A 293 15.68 15.88 2.40
N ASP A 294 14.79 14.94 2.03
CA ASP A 294 13.83 15.15 0.92
C ASP A 294 12.93 16.36 1.20
N ILE A 295 12.38 16.48 2.42
CA ILE A 295 11.55 17.62 2.80
C ILE A 295 12.37 18.92 2.72
N THR A 296 13.62 18.90 3.16
CA THR A 296 14.51 20.06 3.16
C THR A 296 14.85 20.52 1.75
N GLU A 297 15.15 19.58 0.86
CA GLU A 297 15.38 19.83 -0.57
C GLU A 297 14.11 20.42 -1.23
N LEU A 298 12.93 19.90 -0.84
CA LEU A 298 11.66 20.29 -1.45
C LEU A 298 11.03 21.55 -0.87
N LEU A 299 11.24 21.91 0.39
CA LEU A 299 10.60 23.06 1.04
C LEU A 299 11.57 24.17 1.46
N GLY A 300 12.89 23.91 1.46
CA GLY A 300 13.90 24.88 1.82
C GLY A 300 13.69 25.42 3.23
N SER A 301 13.52 26.74 3.34
CA SER A 301 13.31 27.39 4.64
C SER A 301 11.98 27.02 5.30
N LEU A 302 10.99 26.44 4.63
CA LEU A 302 9.71 26.10 5.27
C LEU A 302 9.70 24.70 5.92
N SER A 303 10.80 23.96 5.79
CA SER A 303 10.89 22.54 6.15
C SER A 303 10.73 22.29 7.64
N ASP A 304 11.37 23.11 8.49
CA ASP A 304 11.28 23.01 9.95
C ASP A 304 9.83 23.21 10.43
N ILE A 305 9.16 24.26 9.94
CA ILE A 305 7.76 24.54 10.24
C ILE A 305 6.87 23.40 9.77
N PHE A 306 7.08 22.87 8.55
CA PHE A 306 6.29 21.76 8.01
C PHE A 306 6.44 20.50 8.85
N ILE A 307 7.68 20.09 9.15
CA ILE A 307 7.98 18.88 9.95
C ILE A 307 7.38 19.02 11.34
N TYR A 308 7.59 20.17 11.99
CA TYR A 308 7.03 20.46 13.30
C TYR A 308 5.51 20.35 13.31
N SER A 309 4.87 20.95 12.32
CA SER A 309 3.41 20.98 12.21
C SER A 309 2.83 19.60 11.89
N LEU A 310 3.48 18.83 11.00
CA LEU A 310 3.05 17.48 10.65
C LEU A 310 3.18 16.53 11.85
N LYS A 311 4.28 16.60 12.61
CA LYS A 311 4.44 15.85 13.88
C LYS A 311 3.33 16.12 14.90
N LYS A 312 2.77 17.33 14.88
CA LYS A 312 1.70 17.75 15.81
C LYS A 312 0.29 17.56 15.29
N SER A 313 0.14 17.32 13.98
CA SER A 313 -1.16 17.12 13.35
C SER A 313 -1.66 15.70 13.59
N ASN A 314 -2.97 15.52 13.68
CA ASN A 314 -3.61 14.20 13.77
C ASN A 314 -3.79 13.58 12.37
N CYS A 315 -2.72 13.52 11.57
CA CYS A 315 -2.75 12.97 10.23
C CYS A 315 -2.60 11.44 10.27
N SER A 316 -3.65 10.70 9.91
CA SER A 316 -3.62 9.22 9.92
C SER A 316 -2.84 8.60 8.75
N THR A 317 -2.38 9.41 7.80
CA THR A 317 -1.66 8.94 6.60
C THR A 317 -0.18 9.32 6.61
N ALA A 318 0.31 9.92 7.69
CA ALA A 318 1.70 10.32 7.84
C ALA A 318 2.17 10.07 9.27
N HIS A 319 3.20 9.23 9.42
CA HIS A 319 3.70 8.81 10.73
C HIS A 319 5.19 9.04 10.84
N TRP A 320 5.61 9.71 11.91
CA TRP A 320 7.03 9.97 12.13
C TRP A 320 7.77 8.70 12.58
N SER A 321 8.92 8.42 11.97
CA SER A 321 9.90 7.43 12.43
C SER A 321 11.21 8.16 12.73
N ASP A 322 11.69 7.99 13.97
CA ASP A 322 12.99 8.49 14.39
C ASP A 322 14.12 7.73 13.68
N GLU A 323 13.93 6.44 13.41
CA GLU A 323 14.90 5.55 12.80
C GLU A 323 15.19 5.89 11.33
N LEU A 324 14.15 6.25 10.58
CA LEU A 324 14.27 6.68 9.19
C LEU A 324 14.50 8.19 9.06
N ASN A 325 14.43 8.92 10.18
CA ASN A 325 14.46 10.37 10.23
C ASN A 325 13.50 11.00 9.19
N GLY A 326 12.24 10.57 9.23
CA GLY A 326 11.27 10.90 8.18
C GLY A 326 9.85 10.49 8.50
N PHE A 327 8.94 10.75 7.57
CA PHE A 327 7.53 10.37 7.67
C PHE A 327 7.22 9.18 6.76
N ILE A 328 6.70 8.11 7.35
CA ILE A 328 6.09 6.98 6.64
C ILE A 328 4.73 7.45 6.11
N ILE A 329 4.51 7.30 4.81
CA ILE A 329 3.33 7.85 4.11
C ILE A 329 2.45 6.72 3.58
N GLY A 330 1.15 6.80 3.87
CA GLY A 330 0.15 5.85 3.37
C GLY A 330 0.04 4.59 4.22
N ASP A 331 0.02 3.42 3.56
CA ASP A 331 -0.18 2.12 4.20
C ASP A 331 1.04 1.77 5.09
N GLN A 332 0.76 1.53 6.37
CA GLN A 332 1.77 1.18 7.36
C GLN A 332 2.05 -0.32 7.45
N LYS A 333 1.34 -1.18 6.71
CA LYS A 333 1.50 -2.65 6.78
C LYS A 333 2.95 -3.11 6.73
N TRP A 334 3.75 -2.51 5.84
CA TRP A 334 5.16 -2.90 5.75
C TRP A 334 5.96 -2.55 7.00
N TYR A 335 5.65 -1.41 7.61
CA TYR A 335 6.28 -0.97 8.85
C TYR A 335 5.83 -1.83 10.03
N GLU A 336 4.55 -2.22 10.05
CA GLU A 336 4.00 -3.19 11.01
C GLU A 336 4.70 -4.55 10.89
N LEU A 337 4.91 -5.06 9.69
CA LEU A 337 5.67 -6.31 9.45
C LEU A 337 7.11 -6.22 9.98
N ILE A 338 7.77 -5.06 9.85
CA ILE A 338 9.10 -4.84 10.42
C ILE A 338 9.05 -4.82 11.95
N ILE A 339 8.01 -4.23 12.55
CA ILE A 339 7.80 -4.26 14.00
C ILE A 339 7.59 -5.70 14.49
N GLU A 340 6.72 -6.48 13.83
CA GLU A 340 6.46 -7.88 14.17
C GLU A 340 7.74 -8.73 14.09
N LEU A 341 8.54 -8.55 13.03
CA LEU A 341 9.85 -9.17 12.91
C LEU A 341 10.73 -8.83 14.11
N LYS A 342 10.85 -7.54 14.43
CA LYS A 342 11.69 -7.02 15.51
C LYS A 342 11.28 -7.61 16.88
N GLU A 343 9.99 -7.85 17.09
CA GLU A 343 9.48 -8.51 18.30
C GLU A 343 9.84 -9.99 18.36
N GLY A 344 9.89 -10.68 17.21
CA GLY A 344 10.28 -12.09 17.11
C GLY A 344 11.78 -12.38 17.19
N LEU A 345 12.64 -11.37 17.00
CA LEU A 345 14.09 -11.58 16.95
C LEU A 345 14.70 -11.92 18.34
N PRO A 346 15.65 -12.87 18.39
CA PRO A 346 16.37 -13.22 19.62
C PRO A 346 17.25 -12.06 20.12
N GLU A 347 17.55 -12.07 21.42
CA GLU A 347 18.39 -11.04 22.05
C GLU A 347 19.83 -10.97 21.49
N ILE A 348 20.30 -12.05 20.88
CA ILE A 348 21.64 -12.18 20.28
C ILE A 348 21.44 -12.68 18.85
N LEU A 349 21.96 -11.94 17.89
CA LEU A 349 21.93 -12.28 16.47
C LEU A 349 23.36 -12.40 15.94
N ASN A 350 23.65 -13.42 15.13
CA ASN A 350 24.93 -13.52 14.44
C ASN A 350 24.99 -12.46 13.32
N SER A 351 26.06 -11.68 13.26
CA SER A 351 26.19 -10.64 12.23
C SER A 351 26.16 -11.20 10.81
N GLU A 352 26.64 -12.43 10.62
CA GLU A 352 26.70 -13.09 9.29
C GLU A 352 25.32 -13.49 8.76
N SER A 353 24.36 -13.77 9.64
CA SER A 353 23.01 -14.23 9.24
C SER A 353 21.97 -13.11 9.17
N VAL A 354 22.29 -11.91 9.68
CA VAL A 354 21.31 -10.80 9.76
C VAL A 354 20.86 -10.35 8.38
N ASP A 355 21.77 -10.31 7.41
CA ASP A 355 21.44 -9.83 6.07
C ASP A 355 20.52 -10.81 5.33
N GLU A 356 20.73 -12.11 5.50
CA GLU A 356 19.81 -13.14 4.98
C GLU A 356 18.43 -13.05 5.65
N LEU A 357 18.40 -12.84 6.98
CA LEU A 357 17.16 -12.69 7.74
C LEU A 357 16.34 -11.48 7.25
N ILE A 358 17.00 -10.35 7.02
CA ILE A 358 16.36 -9.13 6.50
C ILE A 358 15.93 -9.31 5.04
N ALA A 359 16.78 -9.89 4.19
CA ALA A 359 16.47 -10.13 2.79
C ALA A 359 15.23 -11.02 2.60
N ASN A 360 15.08 -12.06 3.42
CA ASN A 360 13.90 -12.93 3.40
C ASN A 360 12.60 -12.17 3.72
N VAL A 361 12.66 -11.16 4.59
CA VAL A 361 11.49 -10.34 4.93
C VAL A 361 11.19 -9.33 3.84
N LEU A 362 12.22 -8.69 3.29
CA LEU A 362 12.08 -7.77 2.16
C LEU A 362 11.46 -8.45 0.93
N GLY A 363 11.73 -9.75 0.72
CA GLY A 363 11.12 -10.55 -0.34
C GLY A 363 9.59 -10.65 -0.25
N ASN A 364 9.00 -10.41 0.92
CA ASN A 364 7.55 -10.43 1.11
C ASN A 364 6.90 -9.06 0.86
N PHE A 365 7.68 -8.01 0.58
CA PHE A 365 7.16 -6.66 0.38
C PHE A 365 6.83 -6.41 -1.09
N THR A 366 5.71 -5.73 -1.32
CA THR A 366 5.28 -5.28 -2.66
C THR A 366 5.94 -3.97 -3.10
N PHE A 367 6.75 -3.36 -2.23
CA PHE A 367 7.47 -2.11 -2.49
C PHE A 367 8.96 -2.28 -2.14
N ALA A 368 9.82 -1.52 -2.82
CA ALA A 368 11.26 -1.64 -2.70
C ALA A 368 11.82 -0.82 -1.52
N LEU A 369 11.79 -1.36 -0.30
CA LEU A 369 12.55 -0.80 0.82
C LEU A 369 14.04 -1.09 0.64
N SER A 370 14.91 -0.10 0.88
CA SER A 370 16.36 -0.31 0.78
C SER A 370 16.85 -1.24 1.89
N MET A 371 17.89 -2.02 1.60
CA MET A 371 18.51 -2.91 2.58
C MET A 371 19.03 -2.12 3.79
N ASP A 372 19.59 -0.93 3.57
CA ASP A 372 20.12 -0.08 4.63
C ASP A 372 19.01 0.45 5.55
N ASP A 373 17.87 0.86 5.00
CA ASP A 373 16.73 1.31 5.81
C ASP A 373 16.12 0.17 6.61
N ALA A 374 15.99 -1.01 5.99
CA ALA A 374 15.55 -2.22 6.68
C ALA A 374 16.49 -2.58 7.84
N ARG A 375 17.82 -2.52 7.62
CA ARG A 375 18.82 -2.73 8.68
C ARG A 375 18.67 -1.72 9.80
N ARG A 376 18.49 -0.43 9.49
CA ARG A 376 18.31 0.63 10.50
C ARG A 376 17.09 0.35 11.38
N LEU A 377 15.96 -0.01 10.77
CA LEU A 377 14.72 -0.30 11.47
C LEU A 377 14.83 -1.55 12.36
N VAL A 378 15.35 -2.64 11.82
CA VAL A 378 15.43 -3.93 12.52
C VAL A 378 16.44 -3.88 13.66
N LEU A 379 17.58 -3.24 13.44
CA LEU A 379 18.72 -3.24 14.36
C LEU A 379 18.73 -2.05 15.32
N VAL A 380 17.71 -1.19 15.32
CA VAL A 380 17.64 0.01 16.19
C VAL A 380 17.86 -0.32 17.67
N ASP A 381 17.36 -1.46 18.13
CA ASP A 381 17.48 -1.91 19.53
C ASP A 381 18.69 -2.81 19.77
N TYR A 382 19.55 -2.96 18.77
CA TYR A 382 20.75 -3.79 18.84
C TYR A 382 22.01 -2.93 18.79
N ARG A 383 23.07 -3.47 19.35
CA ARG A 383 24.43 -2.95 19.25
C ARG A 383 25.30 -4.05 18.68
N LEU A 384 26.05 -3.74 17.64
CA LEU A 384 27.10 -4.64 17.16
C LEU A 384 28.23 -4.66 18.20
N ILE A 385 28.56 -5.84 18.73
CA ILE A 385 29.69 -6.06 19.62
C ILE A 385 30.42 -7.34 19.20
N GLY A 386 31.69 -7.22 18.84
CA GLY A 386 32.44 -8.33 18.26
C GLY A 386 31.78 -8.80 16.96
N LYS A 387 31.31 -10.06 16.94
CA LYS A 387 30.66 -10.71 15.77
C LYS A 387 29.15 -10.87 15.90
N VAL A 388 28.53 -10.23 16.90
CA VAL A 388 27.11 -10.40 17.17
C VAL A 388 26.42 -9.06 17.38
N TYR A 389 25.15 -9.00 17.00
CA TYR A 389 24.24 -7.94 17.39
C TYR A 389 23.59 -8.33 18.73
N LEU A 390 23.86 -7.54 19.76
CA LEU A 390 23.31 -7.72 21.10
C LEU A 390 22.23 -6.67 21.35
N LYS A 391 21.05 -7.11 21.79
CA LYS A 391 19.97 -6.17 22.18
C LYS A 391 20.47 -5.24 23.28
N LYS A 392 20.22 -3.93 23.17
CA LYS A 392 20.76 -2.87 24.06
C LYS A 392 20.48 -3.10 25.56
N ARG A 393 19.46 -3.90 25.90
CA ARG A 393 19.07 -4.24 27.28
C ARG A 393 19.62 -5.60 27.77
N ALA A 394 20.43 -6.30 26.97
CA ALA A 394 20.91 -7.62 27.35
C ALA A 394 21.81 -7.56 28.58
N SER A 395 21.55 -8.46 29.54
CA SER A 395 22.31 -8.53 30.78
C SER A 395 23.60 -9.32 30.62
N LEU A 396 24.58 -9.05 31.50
CA LEU A 396 25.82 -9.84 31.56
C LEU A 396 25.54 -11.33 31.78
N SER A 397 24.53 -11.66 32.59
CA SER A 397 24.07 -13.04 32.79
C SER A 397 23.63 -13.73 31.51
N ARG A 398 22.99 -12.99 30.58
CA ARG A 398 22.60 -13.54 29.28
C ARG A 398 23.81 -13.86 28.41
N MET A 399 24.81 -12.99 28.41
CA MET A 399 26.08 -13.22 27.71
C MET A 399 26.78 -14.47 28.24
N TYR A 400 26.77 -14.65 29.57
CA TYR A 400 27.33 -15.84 30.22
C TYR A 400 26.57 -17.10 29.81
N TYR A 401 25.23 -17.04 29.80
CA TYR A 401 24.41 -18.16 29.34
C TYR A 401 24.76 -18.55 27.90
N ALA A 402 24.86 -17.59 26.98
CA ALA A 402 25.18 -17.86 25.57
C ALA A 402 26.57 -18.49 25.39
N VAL A 403 27.56 -18.07 26.19
CA VAL A 403 28.91 -18.68 26.18
C VAL A 403 28.86 -20.11 26.71
N LEU A 404 28.13 -20.35 27.80
CA LEU A 404 27.95 -21.69 28.36
C LEU A 404 27.25 -22.63 27.38
N GLU A 405 26.20 -22.16 26.73
CA GLU A 405 25.41 -22.92 25.76
C GLU A 405 26.26 -23.33 24.55
N ARG A 406 27.10 -22.42 24.06
CA ARG A 406 27.93 -22.66 22.86
C ARG A 406 29.20 -23.48 23.13
N TYR A 407 29.93 -23.17 24.21
CA TYR A 407 31.27 -23.71 24.44
C TYR A 407 31.36 -24.71 25.59
N TYR A 408 30.33 -24.83 26.44
CA TYR A 408 30.32 -25.71 27.60
C TYR A 408 29.07 -26.62 27.66
N PRO A 409 28.73 -27.36 26.58
CA PRO A 409 27.56 -28.24 26.59
C PRO A 409 27.64 -29.33 27.67
N ASP A 410 28.84 -29.81 28.00
CA ASP A 410 29.08 -30.81 29.05
C ASP A 410 29.30 -30.19 30.45
N GLY A 411 29.14 -28.87 30.57
CA GLY A 411 29.35 -28.09 31.77
C GLY A 411 30.76 -27.52 31.94
N ILE A 412 30.86 -26.53 32.80
CA ILE A 412 32.06 -25.77 33.15
C ILE A 412 32.53 -26.13 34.56
N LYS A 413 33.84 -26.17 34.79
CA LYS A 413 34.41 -26.32 36.14
C LYS A 413 34.61 -24.93 36.75
N LEU A 414 33.96 -24.68 37.89
CA LEU A 414 34.06 -23.40 38.59
C LEU A 414 35.19 -23.39 39.61
N TYR A 415 35.65 -22.19 39.99
CA TYR A 415 36.79 -21.97 40.90
C TYR A 415 38.10 -22.58 40.39
N ASP A 416 38.23 -22.68 39.07
CA ASP A 416 39.44 -23.12 38.37
C ASP A 416 39.94 -21.94 37.53
N ASP A 417 41.15 -21.47 37.82
CA ASP A 417 41.68 -20.26 37.17
C ASP A 417 41.92 -20.46 35.68
N SER A 418 42.31 -21.67 35.26
CA SER A 418 42.52 -21.98 33.84
C SER A 418 41.21 -21.95 33.06
N GLU A 419 40.14 -22.51 33.63
CA GLU A 419 38.80 -22.46 33.04
C GLU A 419 38.21 -21.04 33.08
N SER A 420 38.48 -20.27 34.13
CA SER A 420 38.08 -18.86 34.22
C SER A 420 38.72 -18.02 33.11
N ILE A 421 40.01 -18.21 32.84
CA ILE A 421 40.70 -17.56 31.72
C ILE A 421 40.10 -17.97 30.38
N ARG A 422 39.84 -19.26 30.20
CA ARG A 422 39.22 -19.80 28.98
C ARG A 422 37.83 -19.21 28.74
N PHE A 423 37.00 -19.14 29.78
CA PHE A 423 35.68 -18.52 29.72
C PHE A 423 35.75 -17.04 29.32
N ARG A 424 36.66 -16.26 29.93
CA ARG A 424 36.90 -14.85 29.56
C ARG A 424 37.28 -14.70 28.09
N ASN A 425 38.11 -15.60 27.58
CA ASN A 425 38.50 -15.58 26.17
C ASN A 425 37.31 -15.87 25.24
N TYR A 426 36.44 -16.83 25.58
CA TYR A 426 35.21 -17.08 24.81
C TYR A 426 34.21 -15.92 24.87
N VAL A 427 34.08 -15.24 26.01
CA VAL A 427 33.30 -14.00 26.09
C VAL A 427 33.88 -12.95 25.14
N ARG A 428 35.21 -12.78 25.14
CA ARG A 428 35.88 -11.81 24.26
C ARG A 428 35.76 -12.17 22.78
N GLU A 429 35.80 -13.46 22.45
CA GLU A 429 35.64 -13.97 21.10
C GLU A 429 34.24 -13.66 20.54
N LEU A 430 33.19 -13.90 21.32
CA LEU A 430 31.81 -13.67 20.88
C LEU A 430 31.42 -12.19 20.93
N PHE A 431 31.73 -11.52 22.03
CA PHE A 431 31.19 -10.21 22.37
C PHE A 431 32.25 -9.11 22.39
N GLY A 432 33.49 -9.36 21.97
CA GLY A 432 34.54 -8.35 21.96
C GLY A 432 34.94 -7.87 23.36
N ASP A 433 35.36 -6.60 23.47
CA ASP A 433 35.88 -6.05 24.73
C ASP A 433 34.75 -5.65 25.70
N VAL A 434 34.30 -6.63 26.47
CA VAL A 434 33.25 -6.49 27.49
C VAL A 434 33.90 -6.31 28.85
N ARG A 435 33.43 -5.32 29.63
CA ARG A 435 33.86 -5.14 31.01
C ARG A 435 33.38 -6.28 31.90
N LEU A 436 34.23 -7.29 32.06
CA LEU A 436 34.04 -8.38 33.01
C LEU A 436 34.59 -8.00 34.38
N PRO A 437 34.04 -8.55 35.48
CA PRO A 437 34.65 -8.43 36.80
C PRO A 437 36.10 -8.90 36.76
N GLU A 438 37.02 -8.16 37.38
CA GLU A 438 38.43 -8.58 37.47
C GLU A 438 38.58 -9.85 38.32
N ASN A 439 37.77 -9.98 39.36
CA ASN A 439 37.78 -11.13 40.25
C ASN A 439 37.05 -12.34 39.65
N ASN A 440 37.76 -13.46 39.47
CA ASN A 440 37.20 -14.73 38.99
C ASN A 440 36.03 -15.22 39.87
N ARG A 441 36.10 -15.00 41.18
CA ARG A 441 35.04 -15.39 42.13
C ARG A 441 33.70 -14.71 41.82
N ALA A 442 33.73 -13.47 41.33
CA ALA A 442 32.50 -12.77 40.95
C ALA A 442 31.84 -13.39 39.72
N ILE A 443 32.64 -13.90 38.78
CA ILE A 443 32.15 -14.66 37.61
C ILE A 443 31.59 -16.01 38.07
N ASP A 444 32.34 -16.76 38.89
CA ASP A 444 31.91 -18.07 39.41
C ASP A 444 30.56 -17.99 40.14
N VAL A 445 30.33 -16.95 40.94
CA VAL A 445 29.04 -16.75 41.64
C VAL A 445 27.89 -16.61 40.63
N ARG A 446 28.07 -15.79 39.58
CA ARG A 446 27.05 -15.62 38.54
C ARG A 446 26.83 -16.89 37.72
N LEU A 447 27.90 -17.61 37.37
CA LEU A 447 27.79 -18.90 36.68
C LEU A 447 27.07 -19.93 37.55
N THR A 448 27.30 -19.91 38.87
CA THR A 448 26.60 -20.79 39.83
C THR A 448 25.10 -20.54 39.85
N GLU A 449 24.65 -19.29 39.73
CA GLU A 449 23.23 -18.92 39.64
C GLU A 449 22.56 -19.45 38.36
N LEU A 450 23.31 -19.54 37.25
CA LEU A 450 22.80 -19.97 35.94
C LEU A 450 22.86 -21.49 35.71
N THR A 451 23.67 -22.20 36.48
CA THR A 451 24.02 -23.61 36.22
C THR A 451 23.65 -24.52 37.38
N ILE A 452 23.63 -25.83 37.12
CA ILE A 452 23.31 -26.89 38.07
C ILE A 452 24.54 -27.76 38.26
N LEU A 453 24.79 -28.21 39.50
CA LEU A 453 25.90 -29.12 39.81
C LEU A 453 25.75 -30.44 39.03
N CYS A 454 26.76 -30.82 38.25
CA CYS A 454 26.78 -32.07 37.47
C CYS A 454 27.97 -32.98 37.83
N ASP A 455 29.03 -32.44 38.42
CA ASP A 455 30.16 -33.24 38.93
C ASP A 455 30.90 -32.46 40.03
N ARG A 456 31.99 -33.00 40.56
CA ARG A 456 32.84 -32.35 41.56
C ARG A 456 33.40 -31.03 41.02
N GLY A 457 32.77 -29.92 41.42
CA GLY A 457 33.12 -28.57 40.98
C GLY A 457 32.68 -28.23 39.56
N LYS A 458 32.05 -29.17 38.83
CA LYS A 458 31.55 -28.98 37.47
C LYS A 458 30.05 -28.69 37.49
N ARG A 459 29.61 -27.73 36.68
CA ARG A 459 28.22 -27.32 36.58
C ARG A 459 27.77 -27.18 35.14
N ILE A 460 26.54 -27.60 34.84
CA ILE A 460 25.93 -27.60 33.50
C ILE A 460 24.73 -26.66 33.45
N LEU A 461 24.39 -26.15 32.27
CA LEU A 461 23.12 -25.43 32.10
C LEU A 461 21.91 -26.37 32.33
N PRO A 462 20.78 -25.84 32.84
CA PRO A 462 19.55 -26.64 32.97
C PRO A 462 19.06 -27.28 31.67
N SER A 463 19.25 -26.60 30.53
CA SER A 463 18.93 -27.13 29.20
C SER A 463 19.76 -28.35 28.80
N GLY A 464 20.93 -28.55 29.42
CA GLY A 464 21.78 -29.71 29.20
C GLY A 464 21.37 -30.97 29.98
N ILE A 465 20.35 -30.91 30.85
CA ILE A 465 19.90 -32.06 31.64
C ILE A 465 18.98 -32.93 30.79
N LYS A 466 19.30 -34.22 30.70
CA LYS A 466 18.51 -35.23 30.00
C LYS A 466 17.99 -36.23 31.02
N ILE A 467 16.76 -36.03 31.51
CA ILE A 467 16.04 -36.98 32.38
C ILE A 467 14.54 -36.86 32.09
N SER A 468 13.84 -38.00 32.04
CA SER A 468 12.38 -38.02 31.84
C SER A 468 11.65 -37.55 33.10
N LYS A 469 10.46 -36.96 32.92
CA LYS A 469 9.64 -36.50 34.07
C LYS A 469 9.16 -37.68 34.90
N GLU A 470 8.94 -38.82 34.26
CA GLU A 470 8.50 -40.08 34.85
C GLU A 470 9.57 -40.61 35.80
N LEU A 471 10.83 -40.66 35.37
CA LEU A 471 11.95 -41.10 36.21
C LEU A 471 12.17 -40.14 37.37
N LEU A 472 12.10 -38.83 37.11
CA LEU A 472 12.24 -37.82 38.15
C LEU A 472 11.15 -37.96 39.23
N LYS A 473 9.90 -38.19 38.81
CA LYS A 473 8.76 -38.44 39.71
C LYS A 473 8.95 -39.74 40.51
N LYS A 474 9.41 -40.81 39.87
CA LYS A 474 9.69 -42.10 40.52
C LYS A 474 10.76 -41.95 41.61
N ILE A 475 11.81 -41.17 41.35
CA ILE A 475 12.84 -40.85 42.35
C ILE A 475 12.25 -40.04 43.51
N HIS A 476 11.37 -39.08 43.21
CA HIS A 476 10.68 -38.27 44.23
C HIS A 476 9.77 -39.11 45.14
N GLU A 477 8.92 -39.97 44.58
CA GLU A 477 8.05 -40.89 45.32
C GLU A 477 8.89 -41.81 46.22
N ALA A 478 9.96 -42.38 45.67
CA ALA A 478 10.90 -43.21 46.43
C ALA A 478 11.61 -42.46 47.57
N ILE A 479 11.84 -41.15 47.44
CA ILE A 479 12.36 -40.32 48.53
C ILE A 479 11.31 -40.18 49.62
N ILE A 480 10.04 -39.92 49.26
CA ILE A 480 8.93 -39.78 50.20
C ILE A 480 8.69 -41.06 51.02
N ASP A 481 8.80 -42.22 50.39
CA ASP A 481 8.53 -43.52 51.03
C ASP A 481 9.62 -43.98 52.01
N ILE A 482 10.82 -43.38 51.99
CA ILE A 482 11.90 -43.75 52.91
C ILE A 482 11.58 -43.28 54.35
N ASP A 483 11.50 -44.17 55.32
CA ASP A 483 11.11 -43.83 56.71
C ASP A 483 11.98 -42.76 57.41
N ARG A 484 13.25 -42.60 56.99
CA ARG A 484 14.15 -41.60 57.57
C ARG A 484 13.98 -40.20 56.95
N ASN A 485 14.03 -39.18 57.81
CA ASN A 485 13.92 -37.78 57.42
C ASN A 485 15.16 -37.20 56.73
N ILE A 486 16.35 -37.79 56.94
CA ILE A 486 17.61 -37.35 56.32
C ILE A 486 18.13 -38.49 55.44
N ILE A 487 18.30 -38.22 54.15
CA ILE A 487 18.65 -39.22 53.14
C ILE A 487 19.95 -38.78 52.45
N LYS A 488 20.92 -39.67 52.29
CA LYS A 488 22.16 -39.35 51.58
C LYS A 488 21.94 -39.46 50.07
N PHE A 489 22.54 -38.54 49.29
CA PHE A 489 22.46 -38.61 47.82
C PHE A 489 23.08 -39.90 47.26
N GLN A 490 24.07 -40.47 47.95
CA GLN A 490 24.64 -41.77 47.60
C GLN A 490 23.58 -42.87 47.59
N ASP A 491 22.72 -42.91 48.62
CA ASP A 491 21.72 -43.97 48.76
C ASP A 491 20.67 -43.89 47.64
N ILE A 492 20.25 -42.68 47.29
CA ILE A 492 19.31 -42.43 46.19
C ILE A 492 19.96 -42.81 44.85
N PHE A 493 21.22 -42.38 44.65
CA PHE A 493 21.93 -42.67 43.41
C PHE A 493 22.12 -44.18 43.19
N GLU A 494 22.60 -44.92 44.18
CA GLU A 494 22.79 -46.37 44.04
C GLU A 494 21.47 -47.11 43.79
N ARG A 495 20.35 -46.64 44.38
CA ARG A 495 19.02 -47.23 44.15
C ARG A 495 18.55 -47.09 42.69
N PHE A 496 18.87 -45.97 42.04
CA PHE A 496 18.41 -45.65 40.68
C PHE A 496 19.52 -45.71 39.62
N LYS A 497 20.71 -46.19 39.99
CA LYS A 497 21.93 -46.07 39.18
C LYS A 497 21.79 -46.60 37.77
N ASN A 498 21.29 -47.84 37.62
CA ASN A 498 21.17 -48.48 36.31
C ASN A 498 20.22 -47.69 35.41
N GLU A 499 19.03 -47.36 35.93
CA GLU A 499 18.01 -46.61 35.19
C GLU A 499 18.48 -45.19 34.83
N LEU A 500 19.19 -44.51 35.74
CA LEU A 500 19.79 -43.20 35.48
C LEU A 500 20.87 -43.25 34.39
N ILE A 501 21.76 -44.25 34.42
CA ILE A 501 22.84 -44.36 33.42
C ILE A 501 22.27 -44.73 32.05
N GLU A 502 21.26 -45.59 32.00
CA GLU A 502 20.65 -46.07 30.74
C GLU A 502 19.75 -45.02 30.07
N THR A 503 19.01 -44.23 30.84
CA THR A 503 17.93 -43.38 30.31
C THR A 503 18.18 -41.88 30.46
N SER A 504 19.30 -41.48 31.06
CA SER A 504 19.60 -40.10 31.40
C SER A 504 21.09 -39.77 31.24
N ASN A 505 21.47 -38.50 31.36
CA ASN A 505 22.89 -38.11 31.44
C ASN A 505 23.42 -37.99 32.88
N ILE A 506 22.66 -38.45 33.88
CA ILE A 506 23.01 -38.35 35.30
C ILE A 506 23.89 -39.53 35.69
N THR A 507 25.21 -39.33 35.61
CA THR A 507 26.21 -40.40 35.80
C THR A 507 26.75 -40.53 37.22
N ASN A 508 26.44 -39.58 38.11
CA ASN A 508 26.98 -39.56 39.47
C ASN A 508 26.03 -38.89 40.48
N LYS A 509 26.31 -39.08 41.77
CA LYS A 509 25.52 -38.54 42.88
C LYS A 509 25.49 -37.00 42.95
N TYR A 510 26.53 -36.31 42.50
CA TYR A 510 26.58 -34.85 42.50
C TYR A 510 25.64 -34.28 41.43
N PHE A 511 25.57 -34.95 40.28
CA PHE A 511 24.60 -34.61 39.25
C PHE A 511 23.17 -34.84 39.74
N LEU A 512 22.89 -36.00 40.33
CA LEU A 512 21.59 -36.28 40.90
C LEU A 512 21.20 -35.25 41.97
N GLN A 513 22.13 -34.89 42.86
CA GLN A 513 21.96 -33.81 43.83
C GLN A 513 21.58 -32.48 43.15
N GLY A 514 22.29 -32.10 42.09
CA GLY A 514 22.02 -30.87 41.35
C GLY A 514 20.61 -30.87 40.75
N VAL A 515 20.22 -31.96 40.08
CA VAL A 515 18.90 -32.13 39.45
C VAL A 515 17.79 -32.09 40.50
N LEU A 516 17.93 -32.82 41.60
CA LEU A 516 16.93 -32.83 42.67
C LEU A 516 16.80 -31.45 43.32
N ARG A 517 17.92 -30.76 43.56
CA ARG A 517 17.88 -29.39 44.09
C ARG A 517 17.17 -28.45 43.13
N HIS A 518 17.46 -28.51 41.84
CA HIS A 518 16.82 -27.65 40.85
C HIS A 518 15.29 -27.84 40.81
N ASN A 519 14.81 -29.09 40.88
CA ASN A 519 13.39 -29.40 40.74
C ASN A 519 12.60 -29.35 42.06
N TYR A 520 13.23 -29.62 43.20
CA TYR A 520 12.53 -29.85 44.48
C TYR A 520 13.04 -28.97 45.65
N SER A 521 13.72 -27.86 45.37
CA SER A 521 14.19 -26.89 46.39
C SER A 521 13.09 -26.38 47.34
N ASN A 522 11.83 -26.38 46.89
CA ASN A 522 10.70 -25.92 47.69
C ASN A 522 10.20 -26.97 48.69
N GLU A 523 10.44 -28.26 48.41
CA GLU A 523 9.91 -29.40 49.16
C GLU A 523 10.93 -30.01 50.13
N PHE A 524 12.21 -29.92 49.80
CA PHE A 524 13.28 -30.52 50.60
C PHE A 524 14.36 -29.50 50.96
N ASP A 525 15.00 -29.71 52.11
CA ASP A 525 16.18 -28.96 52.51
C ASP A 525 17.45 -29.71 52.06
N PHE A 526 18.23 -29.06 51.21
CA PHE A 526 19.43 -29.63 50.61
C PHE A 526 20.68 -29.20 51.38
N THR A 527 21.48 -30.16 51.83
CA THR A 527 22.84 -29.93 52.34
C THR A 527 23.88 -30.41 51.31
N ARG A 528 25.16 -30.35 51.67
CA ARG A 528 26.26 -30.83 50.81
C ARG A 528 26.15 -32.32 50.47
N TYR A 529 25.65 -33.15 51.39
CA TYR A 529 25.67 -34.61 51.25
C TYR A 529 24.30 -35.28 51.43
N THR A 530 23.33 -34.54 51.97
CA THR A 530 22.02 -35.09 52.32
C THR A 530 20.88 -34.20 51.87
N LEU A 531 19.73 -34.83 51.68
CA LEU A 531 18.44 -34.22 51.49
C LEU A 531 17.62 -34.49 52.75
N LYS A 532 17.02 -33.44 53.32
CA LYS A 532 16.13 -33.54 54.49
C LYS A 532 14.69 -33.26 54.06
N LYS A 533 13.78 -34.14 54.44
CA LYS A 533 12.34 -33.93 54.25
C LYS A 533 11.89 -32.76 55.09
N ARG A 534 11.21 -31.78 54.48
CA ARG A 534 10.49 -30.77 55.26
C ARG A 534 9.29 -31.44 55.90
N VAL A 535 9.21 -31.37 57.22
CA VAL A 535 8.02 -31.78 57.95
C VAL A 535 6.89 -30.85 57.50
N LYS A 536 5.86 -31.37 56.83
CA LYS A 536 4.66 -30.57 56.51
C LYS A 536 3.98 -30.19 57.83
N LEU A 537 4.19 -28.96 58.30
CA LEU A 537 3.14 -28.27 59.05
C LEU A 537 2.01 -28.05 58.05
N PHE A 538 0.94 -28.83 58.17
CA PHE A 538 -0.29 -28.56 57.44
C PHE A 538 -0.84 -27.22 57.92
N THR A 539 -0.56 -26.15 57.17
CA THR A 539 -1.44 -24.98 57.10
C THR A 539 -1.19 -24.20 55.81
N ALA A 540 -2.29 -24.05 55.06
CA ALA A 540 -2.56 -23.10 53.99
C ALA A 540 -1.76 -23.20 52.67
N ALA A 541 -2.54 -23.26 51.59
CA ALA A 541 -2.09 -23.22 50.21
C ALA A 541 -1.31 -21.94 49.90
N ASN A 542 -0.02 -22.09 49.58
CA ASN A 542 0.74 -21.06 48.88
C ASN A 542 1.24 -21.64 47.55
N ARG A 543 0.40 -21.50 46.51
CA ARG A 543 0.81 -21.54 45.11
C ARG A 543 1.48 -20.21 44.78
N ILE A 544 2.81 -20.09 44.92
CA ILE A 544 3.57 -19.03 44.22
C ILE A 544 4.97 -19.54 43.84
N SER A 545 5.33 -19.28 42.58
CA SER A 545 6.67 -19.26 41.94
C SER A 545 7.23 -20.53 41.28
N SER A 546 6.55 -21.00 40.22
CA SER A 546 7.22 -21.66 39.08
C SER A 546 7.19 -20.83 37.78
N GLU A 547 6.58 -19.64 37.77
CA GLU A 547 6.38 -18.85 36.55
C GLU A 547 7.53 -17.89 36.19
N ARG A 548 8.61 -17.80 36.98
CA ARG A 548 9.61 -16.74 36.74
C ARG A 548 10.65 -17.01 35.65
N TRP A 549 10.62 -18.17 34.98
CA TRP A 549 11.57 -18.49 33.90
C TRP A 549 10.98 -19.25 32.69
N GLN A 550 9.65 -19.32 32.56
CA GLN A 550 8.99 -19.93 31.39
C GLN A 550 8.58 -18.95 30.28
N LYS A 551 9.01 -17.68 30.35
CA LYS A 551 8.90 -16.75 29.21
C LYS A 551 10.29 -16.44 28.65
N LEU A 552 10.86 -17.43 27.97
CA LEU A 552 11.79 -17.20 26.86
C LEU A 552 11.00 -17.50 25.56
N PRO A 553 11.08 -16.67 24.52
CA PRO A 553 10.28 -16.84 23.31
C PRO A 553 10.47 -18.22 22.69
N SER A 554 9.36 -18.83 22.28
CA SER A 554 9.27 -20.14 21.64
C SER A 554 9.73 -20.16 20.17
N CYS A 555 10.62 -19.26 19.74
CA CYS A 555 11.07 -19.17 18.34
C CYS A 555 12.20 -20.14 17.97
N LEU A 556 12.48 -21.17 18.79
CA LEU A 556 13.47 -22.22 18.50
C LEU A 556 12.91 -23.62 18.81
N LYS A 557 11.78 -23.95 18.19
CA LYS A 557 11.46 -25.33 17.82
C LYS A 557 11.31 -25.33 16.31
N THR A 558 12.08 -26.22 15.66
CA THR A 558 12.09 -26.52 14.21
C THR A 558 10.74 -26.34 13.55
#